data_AF-A0A1Y5DWZ1-F1
#
_entry.id   AF-A0A1Y5DWZ1-F1
#
_cell.length_a   1.000
_cell.length_b   1.000
_cell.length_c   1.000
_cell.angle_alpha   90.00
_cell.angle_beta   90.00
_cell.angle_gamma   90.00
#
_symmetry.space_group_name_H-M   'P 1'
#
loop_
_entity.id
_entity.type
_entity.pdbx_description
1 polymer ?
#
loop_
_entity_poly.entity_id
_entity_poly.type
_entity_poly.pdbx_seq_one_letter_code
_entity_poly.pdbx_strand_id
1 'polypeptide(L)'
;MKLPYILTIVFGLLLMSNVHAAPVTYSGVTFNAGDVSFADKVISYSQGLNVGPNFDDPSQALGAPDYVNPIGSVALGDGGSLVVQFTDNSLTTSGNSDKDLWIFEIGQVEAFDVYISKNNFDWISIGTVSGQPTGIDIDAIAGVVAGDLFSFVMLTDNSAASQTGFPFSEADIDAIGAISSGAAVNAVPIPAAAFMFAPALLGFMGLRRRAKSA
;
A
#
# COMPACT_ATOMS: atom_id res chain seq x y z
N MET A 1 42.31 -15.90 -56.33
CA MET A 1 40.89 -15.51 -56.13
C MET A 1 40.63 -15.51 -54.63
N LYS A 2 40.50 -14.34 -53.99
CA LYS A 2 40.24 -14.21 -52.55
C LYS A 2 38.77 -13.81 -52.36
N LEU A 3 38.00 -14.62 -51.65
CA LEU A 3 36.60 -14.34 -51.31
C LEU A 3 36.58 -13.60 -49.96
N PRO A 4 35.91 -12.44 -49.81
CA PRO A 4 35.80 -11.77 -48.53
C PRO A 4 34.61 -12.33 -47.73
N TYR A 5 34.86 -12.71 -46.47
CA TYR A 5 33.82 -13.06 -45.51
C TYR A 5 33.15 -11.77 -45.00
N ILE A 6 31.88 -11.58 -45.31
CA ILE A 6 31.04 -10.52 -44.74
C ILE A 6 30.43 -11.08 -43.45
N LEU A 7 30.84 -10.53 -42.31
CA LEU A 7 30.27 -10.80 -41.00
C LEU A 7 29.00 -9.94 -40.84
N THR A 8 27.83 -10.53 -41.04
CA THR A 8 26.56 -9.86 -40.78
C THR A 8 26.24 -9.97 -39.28
N ILE A 9 26.40 -8.87 -38.55
CA ILE A 9 25.94 -8.77 -37.16
C ILE A 9 24.43 -8.52 -37.19
N VAL A 10 23.65 -9.52 -36.79
CA VAL A 10 22.20 -9.38 -36.58
C VAL A 10 21.99 -8.81 -35.19
N PHE A 11 21.58 -7.55 -35.11
CA PHE A 11 21.14 -6.92 -33.87
C PHE A 11 19.70 -7.40 -33.58
N GLY A 12 19.54 -8.34 -32.65
CA GLY A 12 18.23 -8.78 -32.19
C GLY A 12 17.58 -7.70 -31.34
N LEU A 13 16.54 -7.04 -31.87
CA LEU A 13 15.68 -6.15 -31.10
C LEU A 13 14.82 -7.00 -30.17
N LEU A 14 15.20 -7.06 -28.90
CA LEU A 14 14.42 -7.74 -27.86
C LEU A 14 13.21 -6.85 -27.53
N LEU A 15 12.05 -7.15 -28.11
CA LEU A 15 10.78 -6.54 -27.73
C LEU A 15 10.39 -7.06 -26.34
N MET A 16 10.65 -6.27 -25.30
CA MET A 16 10.09 -6.53 -23.97
C MET A 16 8.62 -6.11 -23.97
N SER A 17 7.72 -7.06 -24.19
CA SER A 17 6.30 -6.85 -23.92
C SER A 17 6.12 -6.75 -22.41
N ASN A 18 5.70 -5.58 -21.93
CA ASN A 18 5.16 -5.45 -20.57
C ASN A 18 3.89 -6.30 -20.51
N VAL A 19 4.00 -7.51 -19.98
CA VAL A 19 2.83 -8.34 -19.66
C VAL A 19 2.21 -7.72 -18.42
N HIS A 20 1.33 -6.73 -18.61
CA HIS A 20 0.41 -6.34 -17.55
C HIS A 20 -0.62 -7.47 -17.39
N ALA A 21 -0.95 -7.82 -16.15
CA ALA A 21 -2.00 -8.78 -15.89
C ALA A 21 -3.33 -8.28 -16.49
N ALA A 22 -4.22 -9.21 -16.85
CA ALA A 22 -5.49 -8.86 -17.46
C ALA A 22 -6.38 -8.09 -16.45
N PRO A 23 -7.19 -7.12 -16.91
CA PRO A 23 -8.15 -6.46 -16.05
C PRO A 23 -9.10 -7.45 -15.39
N VAL A 24 -9.41 -7.20 -14.12
CA VAL A 24 -10.34 -7.99 -13.29
C VAL A 24 -11.41 -7.08 -12.73
N THR A 25 -12.61 -7.61 -12.48
CA THR A 25 -13.73 -6.85 -11.94
C THR A 25 -14.27 -7.50 -10.67
N TYR A 26 -14.33 -6.73 -9.58
CA TYR A 26 -14.89 -7.15 -8.30
C TYR A 26 -16.02 -6.20 -7.93
N SER A 27 -17.20 -6.75 -7.63
CA SER A 27 -18.40 -5.99 -7.22
C SER A 27 -18.72 -4.78 -8.11
N GLY A 28 -18.48 -4.89 -9.43
CA GLY A 28 -18.74 -3.84 -10.41
C GLY A 28 -17.58 -2.84 -10.63
N VAL A 29 -16.45 -3.02 -9.96
CA VAL A 29 -15.27 -2.15 -10.04
C VAL A 29 -14.15 -2.86 -10.78
N THR A 30 -13.61 -2.22 -11.82
CA THR A 30 -12.56 -2.82 -12.67
C THR A 30 -11.18 -2.33 -12.27
N PHE A 31 -10.28 -3.27 -11.97
CA PHE A 31 -8.86 -3.04 -11.74
C PHE A 31 -8.09 -3.38 -13.02
N ASN A 32 -7.64 -2.35 -13.74
CA ASN A 32 -6.97 -2.53 -15.03
C ASN A 32 -5.65 -3.28 -14.93
N ALA A 33 -4.99 -3.22 -13.76
CA ALA A 33 -3.75 -3.93 -13.50
C ALA A 33 -3.95 -5.38 -13.03
N GLY A 34 -5.19 -5.83 -12.81
CA GLY A 34 -5.46 -7.15 -12.25
C GLY A 34 -5.31 -7.19 -10.73
N ASP A 35 -5.13 -8.39 -10.18
CA ASP A 35 -5.03 -8.63 -8.72
C ASP A 35 -3.81 -7.98 -8.07
N VAL A 36 -2.80 -7.57 -8.86
CA VAL A 36 -1.64 -6.80 -8.35
C VAL A 36 -2.05 -5.42 -7.83
N SER A 37 -3.28 -4.97 -8.08
CA SER A 37 -3.81 -3.72 -7.54
C SER A 37 -4.02 -3.75 -6.03
N PHE A 38 -4.08 -4.92 -5.41
CA PHE A 38 -4.46 -5.07 -4.00
C PHE A 38 -3.27 -5.07 -3.05
N ALA A 39 -3.50 -4.64 -1.82
CA ALA A 39 -2.49 -4.66 -0.78
C ALA A 39 -2.07 -6.10 -0.45
N ASP A 40 -0.78 -6.32 -0.25
CA ASP A 40 -0.18 -7.66 -0.19
C ASP A 40 0.55 -7.94 1.14
N LYS A 41 0.55 -6.97 2.05
CA LYS A 41 1.24 -7.09 3.33
C LYS A 41 0.57 -6.31 4.46
N VAL A 42 0.38 -6.96 5.61
CA VAL A 42 0.02 -6.30 6.86
C VAL A 42 1.26 -5.69 7.50
N ILE A 43 1.16 -4.41 7.89
CA ILE A 43 2.19 -3.69 8.65
C ILE A 43 1.88 -3.72 10.14
N SER A 44 0.63 -3.47 10.50
CA SER A 44 0.16 -3.56 11.88
C SER A 44 -1.34 -3.77 11.93
N TYR A 45 -1.79 -4.50 12.93
CA TYR A 45 -3.20 -4.64 13.27
C TYR A 45 -3.33 -4.47 14.77
N SER A 46 -4.10 -3.46 15.18
CA SER A 46 -4.51 -3.25 16.55
C SER A 46 -5.96 -3.66 16.65
N GLN A 47 -6.20 -4.92 16.99
CA GLN A 47 -7.55 -5.46 17.17
C GLN A 47 -8.31 -4.66 18.24
N GLY A 48 -9.45 -4.10 17.84
CA GLY A 48 -10.38 -3.45 18.75
C GLY A 48 -11.15 -4.44 19.61
N LEU A 49 -12.06 -3.93 20.43
CA LEU A 49 -12.92 -4.80 21.25
C LEU A 49 -13.93 -5.54 20.39
N ASN A 50 -14.52 -6.60 20.95
CA ASN A 50 -15.62 -7.34 20.34
C ASN A 50 -15.29 -8.04 19.00
N VAL A 51 -14.02 -8.31 18.72
CA VAL A 51 -13.59 -9.18 17.61
C VAL A 51 -13.33 -10.59 18.11
N GLY A 52 -13.81 -11.60 17.36
CA GLY A 52 -13.70 -13.01 17.69
C GLY A 52 -13.13 -13.88 16.56
N PRO A 53 -13.06 -15.21 16.77
CA PRO A 53 -12.47 -16.13 15.81
C PRO A 53 -13.10 -16.02 14.42
N ASN A 54 -12.28 -16.18 13.39
CA ASN A 54 -12.56 -16.01 11.95
C ASN A 54 -12.56 -14.55 11.46
N PHE A 55 -12.55 -13.57 12.37
CA PHE A 55 -12.53 -12.14 12.05
C PHE A 55 -11.32 -11.42 12.66
N ASP A 56 -10.41 -12.15 13.30
CA ASP A 56 -9.24 -11.66 14.03
C ASP A 56 -7.91 -11.84 13.28
N ASP A 57 -7.94 -12.34 12.04
CA ASP A 57 -6.77 -12.53 11.19
C ASP A 57 -6.62 -11.39 10.17
N PRO A 58 -5.67 -10.45 10.35
CA PRO A 58 -5.53 -9.32 9.44
C PRO A 58 -5.03 -9.71 8.05
N SER A 59 -4.54 -10.94 7.85
CA SER A 59 -4.16 -11.41 6.51
C SER A 59 -5.36 -11.62 5.60
N GLN A 60 -6.58 -11.70 6.15
CA GLN A 60 -7.83 -11.80 5.40
C GLN A 60 -8.16 -10.52 4.61
N ALA A 61 -7.50 -9.38 4.88
CA ALA A 61 -7.67 -8.14 4.11
C ALA A 61 -6.69 -8.00 2.92
N LEU A 62 -5.87 -9.02 2.65
CA LEU A 62 -4.81 -8.97 1.64
C LEU A 62 -5.24 -9.67 0.35
N GLY A 63 -4.76 -9.14 -0.77
CA GLY A 63 -5.09 -9.66 -2.09
C GLY A 63 -6.48 -9.22 -2.55
N ALA A 64 -6.99 -9.90 -3.58
CA ALA A 64 -8.28 -9.60 -4.15
C ALA A 64 -9.43 -10.08 -3.25
N PRO A 65 -10.61 -9.42 -3.31
CA PRO A 65 -11.81 -9.81 -2.56
C PRO A 65 -12.12 -11.30 -2.67
N ASP A 66 -12.16 -12.00 -1.54
CA ASP A 66 -12.37 -13.45 -1.50
C ASP A 66 -13.34 -13.92 -0.41
N TYR A 67 -14.02 -12.97 0.27
CA TYR A 67 -15.00 -13.28 1.30
C TYR A 67 -16.00 -14.38 0.91
N VAL A 68 -16.01 -15.44 1.72
CA VAL A 68 -17.02 -16.49 1.73
C VAL A 68 -17.38 -16.78 3.17
N ASN A 69 -18.57 -16.33 3.58
CA ASN A 69 -19.05 -16.43 4.97
C ASN A 69 -18.73 -17.81 5.61
N PRO A 70 -18.01 -17.85 6.75
CA PRO A 70 -17.62 -16.72 7.61
C PRO A 70 -16.14 -16.27 7.47
N ILE A 71 -15.46 -16.60 6.36
CA ILE A 71 -14.01 -16.39 6.16
C ILE A 71 -13.78 -15.37 5.03
N GLY A 72 -12.60 -14.74 5.00
CA GLY A 72 -12.20 -13.75 4.00
C GLY A 72 -12.55 -12.32 4.39
N SER A 73 -12.56 -12.02 5.69
CA SER A 73 -12.56 -10.65 6.19
C SER A 73 -11.91 -10.54 7.57
N VAL A 74 -11.45 -9.34 7.94
CA VAL A 74 -10.97 -8.99 9.28
C VAL A 74 -11.78 -7.83 9.84
N ALA A 75 -12.30 -7.98 11.06
CA ALA A 75 -13.00 -6.91 11.75
C ALA A 75 -12.01 -5.93 12.38
N LEU A 76 -12.27 -4.63 12.29
CA LEU A 76 -11.47 -3.64 13.03
C LEU A 76 -11.68 -3.80 14.54
N GLY A 77 -12.92 -3.98 14.99
CA GLY A 77 -13.29 -3.90 16.40
C GLY A 77 -13.39 -2.48 16.92
N ASP A 78 -14.05 -2.31 18.07
CA ASP A 78 -14.22 -1.00 18.68
C ASP A 78 -12.86 -0.39 19.04
N GLY A 79 -12.55 0.78 18.46
CA GLY A 79 -11.28 1.48 18.58
C GLY A 79 -10.10 0.83 17.85
N GLY A 80 -10.37 -0.12 16.96
CA GLY A 80 -9.36 -0.87 16.24
C GLY A 80 -8.75 -0.14 15.05
N SER A 81 -7.64 -0.68 14.54
CA SER A 81 -7.00 -0.18 13.31
C SER A 81 -6.22 -1.25 12.56
N LEU A 82 -6.14 -1.08 11.24
CA LEU A 82 -5.40 -1.92 10.32
C LEU A 82 -4.51 -1.05 9.44
N VAL A 83 -3.24 -1.43 9.29
CA VAL A 83 -2.31 -0.83 8.34
C VAL A 83 -1.82 -1.90 7.36
N VAL A 84 -2.03 -1.65 6.07
CA VAL A 84 -1.56 -2.50 4.98
C VAL A 84 -0.55 -1.77 4.10
N GLN A 85 0.22 -2.55 3.35
CA GLN A 85 1.21 -2.08 2.41
C GLN A 85 1.01 -2.72 1.03
N PHE A 86 1.16 -1.88 0.01
CA PHE A 86 1.41 -2.24 -1.39
C PHE A 86 2.94 -2.41 -1.57
N THR A 87 3.43 -3.63 -1.76
CA THR A 87 4.87 -3.91 -1.90
C THR A 87 5.31 -4.07 -3.35
N ASP A 88 4.43 -4.50 -4.25
CA ASP A 88 4.70 -4.65 -5.67
C ASP A 88 3.97 -3.63 -6.57
N ASN A 89 3.09 -2.81 -5.97
CA ASN A 89 2.47 -1.64 -6.59
C ASN A 89 2.44 -0.44 -5.62
N SER A 90 1.70 0.62 -5.97
CA SER A 90 1.38 1.74 -5.08
C SER A 90 0.07 2.41 -5.49
N LEU A 91 -0.58 3.09 -4.55
CA LEU A 91 -1.69 4.01 -4.86
C LEU A 91 -1.15 5.32 -5.41
N THR A 92 -1.76 5.84 -6.47
CA THR A 92 -1.44 7.16 -7.02
C THR A 92 -2.71 7.87 -7.51
N THR A 93 -2.59 9.16 -7.81
CA THR A 93 -3.67 10.00 -8.34
C THR A 93 -4.00 9.64 -9.79
N SER A 94 -5.28 9.58 -10.15
CA SER A 94 -5.75 9.38 -11.52
C SER A 94 -5.65 10.64 -12.39
N GLY A 95 -5.61 11.82 -11.77
CA GLY A 95 -5.61 13.11 -12.44
C GLY A 95 -7.02 13.59 -12.85
N ASN A 96 -8.08 12.92 -12.40
CA ASN A 96 -9.47 13.29 -12.68
C ASN A 96 -10.35 13.07 -11.42
N SER A 97 -11.66 12.86 -11.57
CA SER A 97 -12.58 12.66 -10.43
C SER A 97 -12.99 11.20 -10.22
N ASP A 98 -12.33 10.27 -10.92
CA ASP A 98 -12.54 8.84 -10.78
C ASP A 98 -11.98 8.38 -9.42
N LYS A 99 -12.39 7.21 -8.94
CA LYS A 99 -11.90 6.68 -7.67
C LYS A 99 -10.53 6.05 -7.84
N ASP A 100 -9.60 6.41 -6.97
CA ASP A 100 -8.22 5.91 -6.98
C ASP A 100 -8.04 4.73 -6.04
N LEU A 101 -8.69 4.76 -4.89
CA LEU A 101 -8.66 3.73 -3.85
C LEU A 101 -10.04 3.13 -3.70
N TRP A 102 -10.09 1.82 -3.50
CA TRP A 102 -11.30 1.08 -3.21
C TRP A 102 -11.12 0.18 -2.00
N ILE A 103 -12.13 0.14 -1.13
CA ILE A 103 -12.15 -0.66 0.08
C ILE A 103 -13.36 -1.58 0.01
N PHE A 104 -13.08 -2.87 0.10
CA PHE A 104 -14.07 -3.93 0.18
C PHE A 104 -14.27 -4.25 1.64
N GLU A 105 -15.45 -3.92 2.12
CA GLU A 105 -15.93 -4.21 3.45
C GLU A 105 -17.17 -5.11 3.28
N ILE A 106 -17.45 -5.99 4.24
CA ILE A 106 -18.54 -6.99 4.21
C ILE A 106 -19.49 -6.82 5.41
N GLY A 107 -20.78 -7.06 5.28
CA GLY A 107 -21.72 -6.96 6.41
C GLY A 107 -22.49 -5.65 6.50
N GLN A 108 -22.47 -4.99 7.67
CA GLN A 108 -23.33 -3.84 7.98
C GLN A 108 -22.69 -2.53 7.48
N VAL A 109 -23.46 -1.44 7.50
CA VAL A 109 -22.90 -0.12 7.16
C VAL A 109 -22.22 0.45 8.39
N GLU A 110 -20.88 0.42 8.39
CA GLU A 110 -20.07 0.87 9.52
C GLU A 110 -19.07 1.93 9.07
N ALA A 111 -18.95 3.00 9.84
CA ALA A 111 -18.04 4.10 9.52
C ALA A 111 -16.60 3.83 9.99
N PHE A 112 -15.62 4.19 9.17
CA PHE A 112 -14.19 4.16 9.51
C PHE A 112 -13.42 5.25 8.77
N ASP A 113 -12.32 5.71 9.38
CA ASP A 113 -11.42 6.70 8.79
C ASP A 113 -10.35 6.02 7.95
N VAL A 114 -9.98 6.70 6.87
CA VAL A 114 -8.98 6.22 5.91
C VAL A 114 -7.82 7.21 5.83
N TYR A 115 -6.61 6.68 5.90
CA TYR A 115 -5.38 7.43 5.77
C TYR A 115 -4.44 6.76 4.76
N ILE A 116 -3.62 7.56 4.10
CA ILE A 116 -2.57 7.08 3.20
C ILE A 116 -1.21 7.63 3.60
N SER A 117 -0.15 6.88 3.31
CA SER A 117 1.22 7.30 3.57
C SER A 117 2.20 6.78 2.52
N LYS A 118 3.28 7.53 2.31
CA LYS A 118 4.43 7.11 1.51
C LYS A 118 5.44 6.31 2.32
N ASN A 119 5.47 6.51 3.63
CA ASN A 119 6.58 6.08 4.49
C ASN A 119 6.18 5.41 5.81
N ASN A 120 4.87 5.24 6.07
CA ASN A 120 4.33 4.66 7.32
C ASN A 120 4.60 5.52 8.59
N PHE A 121 4.89 6.81 8.42
CA PHE A 121 5.10 7.75 9.53
C PHE A 121 4.26 9.03 9.34
N ASP A 122 4.31 9.60 8.15
CA ASP A 122 3.55 10.78 7.78
C ASP A 122 2.24 10.36 7.11
N TRP A 123 1.12 10.62 7.78
CA TRP A 123 -0.21 10.19 7.35
C TRP A 123 -1.03 11.36 6.83
N ILE A 124 -1.70 11.15 5.69
CA ILE A 124 -2.69 12.05 5.14
C ILE A 124 -4.06 11.41 5.35
N SER A 125 -4.95 12.09 6.07
CA SER A 125 -6.35 11.67 6.15
C SER A 125 -7.04 11.97 4.82
N ILE A 126 -7.65 10.94 4.22
CA ILE A 126 -8.36 11.04 2.94
C ILE A 126 -9.89 10.95 3.10
N GLY A 127 -10.36 10.93 4.34
CA GLY A 127 -11.77 11.03 4.71
C GLY A 127 -12.28 9.85 5.53
N THR A 128 -13.54 9.97 5.93
CA THR A 128 -14.33 8.90 6.56
C THR A 128 -15.22 8.29 5.50
N VAL A 129 -15.30 6.96 5.46
CA VAL A 129 -16.24 6.22 4.62
C VAL A 129 -17.18 5.41 5.48
N SER A 130 -18.31 5.02 4.89
CA SER A 130 -19.29 4.15 5.52
C SER A 130 -20.02 3.35 4.45
N GLY A 131 -20.15 2.03 4.65
CA GLY A 131 -20.87 1.14 3.75
C GLY A 131 -20.02 0.59 2.60
N GLN A 132 -20.62 -0.34 1.85
CA GLN A 132 -19.87 -1.39 1.17
C GLN A 132 -20.27 -1.62 -0.30
N PRO A 133 -19.31 -1.88 -1.21
CA PRO A 133 -17.90 -1.46 -1.12
C PRO A 133 -17.78 0.03 -1.50
N THR A 134 -16.70 0.71 -1.10
CA THR A 134 -16.60 2.18 -1.22
C THR A 134 -15.31 2.65 -1.87
N GLY A 135 -15.38 3.77 -2.59
CA GLY A 135 -14.27 4.32 -3.36
C GLY A 135 -13.95 5.77 -3.02
N ILE A 136 -12.66 6.08 -2.94
CA ILE A 136 -12.15 7.42 -2.63
C ILE A 136 -11.35 7.95 -3.81
N ASP A 137 -11.67 9.19 -4.20
CA ASP A 137 -10.87 10.00 -5.12
C ASP A 137 -9.89 10.79 -4.26
N ILE A 138 -8.60 10.61 -4.48
CA ILE A 138 -7.54 11.25 -3.69
C ILE A 138 -6.98 12.51 -4.37
N ASP A 139 -7.31 12.77 -5.64
CA ASP A 139 -6.78 13.89 -6.43
C ASP A 139 -7.04 15.25 -5.76
N ALA A 140 -8.21 15.40 -5.13
CA ALA A 140 -8.63 16.64 -4.49
C ALA A 140 -8.23 16.77 -3.01
N ILE A 141 -7.55 15.77 -2.44
CA ILE A 141 -7.24 15.75 -1.00
C ILE A 141 -6.04 16.65 -0.69
N ALA A 142 -6.20 17.52 0.32
CA ALA A 142 -5.11 18.37 0.80
C ALA A 142 -3.92 17.53 1.28
N GLY A 143 -2.73 17.81 0.73
CA GLY A 143 -1.49 17.07 1.04
C GLY A 143 -1.17 15.97 0.02
N VAL A 144 -2.11 15.59 -0.84
CA VAL A 144 -1.84 14.71 -1.98
C VAL A 144 -1.30 15.55 -3.14
N VAL A 145 -0.21 15.09 -3.76
CA VAL A 145 0.37 15.72 -4.95
C VAL A 145 0.29 14.75 -6.12
N ALA A 146 -0.10 15.26 -7.29
CA ALA A 146 -0.23 14.45 -8.49
C ALA A 146 1.07 13.68 -8.81
N GLY A 147 0.93 12.36 -9.04
CA GLY A 147 2.03 11.44 -9.32
C GLY A 147 2.79 10.96 -8.09
N ASP A 148 2.40 11.37 -6.88
CA ASP A 148 2.90 10.74 -5.66
C ASP A 148 2.50 9.26 -5.59
N LEU A 149 3.39 8.46 -5.00
CA LEU A 149 3.19 7.03 -4.79
C LEU A 149 3.03 6.76 -3.30
N PHE A 150 1.84 6.31 -2.91
CA PHE A 150 1.49 5.96 -1.53
C PHE A 150 1.51 4.44 -1.40
N SER A 151 2.44 3.93 -0.59
CA SER A 151 2.58 2.48 -0.37
C SER A 151 1.76 1.97 0.80
N PHE A 152 1.19 2.83 1.63
CA PHE A 152 0.53 2.44 2.87
C PHE A 152 -0.88 3.00 2.95
N VAL A 153 -1.81 2.18 3.45
CA VAL A 153 -3.17 2.57 3.79
C VAL A 153 -3.41 2.17 5.25
N MET A 154 -4.00 3.07 6.02
CA MET A 154 -4.45 2.80 7.38
C MET A 154 -5.96 3.03 7.47
N LEU A 155 -6.65 2.06 8.08
CA LEU A 155 -8.06 2.12 8.42
C LEU A 155 -8.18 2.17 9.94
N THR A 156 -9.00 3.07 10.47
CA THR A 156 -9.28 3.15 11.91
C THR A 156 -10.77 3.24 12.16
N ASP A 157 -11.26 2.53 13.17
CA ASP A 157 -12.63 2.73 13.64
C ASP A 157 -12.88 4.22 13.94
N ASN A 158 -13.98 4.76 13.42
CA ASN A 158 -14.38 6.16 13.57
C ASN A 158 -15.47 6.33 14.65
N SER A 159 -16.04 5.24 15.16
CA SER A 159 -17.26 5.31 15.95
C SER A 159 -17.02 5.51 17.44
N ALA A 160 -17.70 6.51 18.00
CA ALA A 160 -17.68 6.77 19.44
C ALA A 160 -18.47 5.72 20.25
N ALA A 161 -19.35 4.95 19.59
CA ALA A 161 -20.14 3.88 20.16
C ALA A 161 -20.21 2.73 19.16
N SER A 162 -20.19 1.49 19.64
CA SER A 162 -20.18 0.31 18.79
C SER A 162 -21.40 0.31 17.84
N GLN A 163 -21.14 0.11 16.55
CA GLN A 163 -22.15 0.04 15.49
C GLN A 163 -22.69 -1.38 15.34
N THR A 164 -21.83 -2.38 15.54
CA THR A 164 -22.18 -3.79 15.61
C THR A 164 -21.60 -4.42 16.89
N GLY A 165 -21.33 -5.72 16.89
CA GLY A 165 -20.90 -6.42 18.10
C GLY A 165 -20.28 -7.76 17.83
N PHE A 166 -19.91 -8.44 18.91
CA PHE A 166 -19.14 -9.69 18.83
C PHE A 166 -19.81 -10.76 17.95
N PRO A 167 -19.06 -11.42 17.03
CA PRO A 167 -17.60 -11.44 16.91
C PRO A 167 -16.97 -10.54 15.84
N PHE A 168 -17.73 -9.67 15.18
CA PHE A 168 -17.27 -8.87 14.03
C PHE A 168 -17.65 -7.41 14.24
N SER A 169 -17.24 -6.84 15.38
CA SER A 169 -17.59 -5.44 15.67
C SER A 169 -16.84 -4.49 14.74
N GLU A 170 -17.52 -3.44 14.29
CA GLU A 170 -17.02 -2.43 13.36
C GLU A 170 -16.64 -3.00 11.98
N ALA A 171 -16.05 -2.18 11.11
CA ALA A 171 -15.84 -2.53 9.71
C ALA A 171 -15.09 -3.87 9.50
N ASP A 172 -15.68 -4.73 8.68
CA ASP A 172 -15.13 -6.04 8.30
C ASP A 172 -14.44 -5.97 6.92
N ILE A 173 -13.12 -5.84 6.91
CA ILE A 173 -12.33 -5.58 5.71
C ILE A 173 -11.97 -6.88 5.00
N ASP A 174 -12.38 -7.01 3.74
CA ASP A 174 -12.07 -8.12 2.82
C ASP A 174 -10.88 -7.77 1.92
N ALA A 175 -10.82 -6.56 1.39
CA ALA A 175 -9.69 -6.14 0.55
C ALA A 175 -9.52 -4.62 0.45
N ILE A 176 -8.30 -4.20 0.13
CA ILE A 176 -7.96 -2.79 -0.14
C ILE A 176 -7.20 -2.73 -1.46
N GLY A 177 -7.77 -2.05 -2.46
CA GLY A 177 -7.27 -2.03 -3.84
C GLY A 177 -6.99 -0.63 -4.37
N ALA A 178 -5.83 -0.44 -4.98
CA ALA A 178 -5.48 0.74 -5.77
C ALA A 178 -5.96 0.59 -7.22
N ILE A 179 -7.02 1.31 -7.59
CA ILE A 179 -7.53 1.40 -8.97
C ILE A 179 -6.53 2.17 -9.82
N SER A 180 -6.15 3.35 -9.36
CA SER A 180 -5.04 4.10 -9.94
C SER A 180 -3.75 3.62 -9.30
N SER A 181 -3.05 2.76 -10.03
CA SER A 181 -1.89 2.03 -9.51
C SER A 181 -0.59 2.44 -10.20
N GLY A 182 0.41 2.79 -9.39
CA GLY A 182 1.76 3.11 -9.80
C GLY A 182 2.74 1.96 -9.58
N ALA A 183 4.01 2.18 -9.96
CA ALA A 183 5.08 1.22 -9.70
C ALA A 183 5.35 1.07 -8.19
N ALA A 184 5.92 -0.08 -7.79
CA ALA A 184 6.39 -0.30 -6.42
C ALA A 184 7.40 0.78 -5.97
N VAL A 185 7.23 1.28 -4.75
CA VAL A 185 8.19 2.19 -4.12
C VAL A 185 9.28 1.35 -3.44
N ASN A 186 10.36 1.09 -4.17
CA ASN A 186 11.51 0.40 -3.60
C ASN A 186 12.27 1.33 -2.66
N ALA A 187 12.60 0.84 -1.45
CA ALA A 187 13.52 1.53 -0.57
C ALA A 187 14.85 1.71 -1.30
N VAL A 188 15.24 2.96 -1.56
CA VAL A 188 16.54 3.26 -2.16
C VAL A 188 17.60 2.75 -1.18
N PRO A 189 18.50 1.84 -1.59
CA PRO A 189 19.60 1.40 -0.73
C PRO A 189 20.37 2.63 -0.26
N ILE A 190 20.65 2.71 1.05
CA ILE A 190 21.37 3.84 1.66
C ILE A 190 22.57 4.17 0.74
N PRO A 191 22.66 5.40 0.20
CA PRO A 191 23.68 5.72 -0.79
C PRO A 191 25.06 5.36 -0.26
N ALA A 192 25.93 4.81 -1.10
CA ALA A 192 27.32 4.50 -0.74
C ALA A 192 28.05 5.71 -0.09
N ALA A 193 27.57 6.93 -0.38
CA ALA A 193 27.99 8.15 0.31
C ALA A 193 27.90 8.07 1.84
N ALA A 194 26.85 7.48 2.42
CA ALA A 194 26.74 7.30 3.88
C ALA A 194 27.90 6.44 4.42
N PHE A 195 28.32 5.42 3.67
CA PHE A 195 29.50 4.61 3.98
C PHE A 195 30.82 5.35 3.74
N MET A 196 30.86 6.34 2.83
CA MET A 196 32.05 7.18 2.61
C MET A 196 32.25 8.23 3.71
N PHE A 197 31.18 8.71 4.35
CA PHE A 197 31.26 9.66 5.47
C PHE A 197 31.62 9.00 6.80
N ALA A 198 31.31 7.72 7.00
CA ALA A 198 31.65 6.98 8.22
C ALA A 198 33.16 7.00 8.57
N PRO A 199 34.10 6.65 7.66
CA PRO A 199 35.53 6.71 7.96
C PRO A 199 36.05 8.16 8.08
N ALA A 200 35.46 9.12 7.36
CA ALA A 200 35.82 10.53 7.48
C ALA A 200 35.47 11.09 8.87
N LEU A 201 34.27 10.80 9.39
CA LEU A 201 33.87 11.17 10.76
C LEU A 201 34.78 10.55 11.82
N LEU A 202 35.12 9.26 11.66
CA LEU A 202 36.05 8.56 12.56
C LEU A 202 37.47 9.18 12.51
N GLY A 203 37.93 9.58 11.32
CA GLY A 203 39.20 10.30 11.13
C GLY A 203 39.24 11.64 11.88
N PHE A 204 38.16 12.43 11.85
CA PHE A 204 38.08 13.69 12.58
C PHE A 204 38.04 13.52 14.12
N MET A 205 37.46 12.43 14.63
CA MET A 205 37.51 12.11 16.06
C MET A 205 38.92 11.74 16.54
N GLY A 206 39.75 11.13 15.67
CA GLY A 206 41.15 10.80 15.96
C GLY A 206 42.07 12.03 16.08
N LEU A 207 41.78 13.10 15.34
CA LEU A 207 42.58 14.34 15.35
C LEU A 207 42.39 15.18 16.62
N ARG A 208 41.26 15.03 17.34
CA ARG A 208 41.00 15.75 18.60
C ARG A 208 41.86 15.30 19.77
N ARG A 209 42.47 14.10 19.74
CA ARG A 209 43.30 13.59 20.85
C ARG A 209 44.73 14.12 20.89
N ARG A 210 45.19 14.87 19.87
CA ARG A 210 46.57 15.40 19.82
C ARG A 210 46.73 16.85 20.29
N ALA A 211 45.66 17.52 20.69
CA ALA A 211 45.69 18.92 21.12
C ALA A 211 45.55 19.08 22.65
N LYS A 212 46.48 18.54 23.44
CA LYS A 212 46.95 19.13 24.71
C LYS A 212 48.09 18.32 25.34
N SER A 213 49.31 18.82 25.22
CA SER A 213 50.39 18.66 26.20
C SER A 213 51.33 19.85 26.01
N ALA A 214 51.04 20.90 26.79
CA ALA A 214 51.91 22.02 27.13
C ALA A 214 51.47 22.48 28.52
#